data_AF-A0A2G9PHX0-F1
#
_entry.id   AF-A0A2G9PHX0-F1
#
_cell.length_a   1.000
_cell.length_b   1.000
_cell.length_c   1.000
_cell.angle_alpha   90.00
_cell.angle_beta   90.00
_cell.angle_gamma   90.00
#
_symmetry.space_group_name_H-M   'P 1'
#
loop_
_entity.id
_entity.type
_entity.pdbx_description
1 polymer ?
#
loop_
_entity_poly.entity_id
_entity_poly.type
_entity_poly.pdbx_seq_one_letter_code
_entity_poly.pdbx_strand_id
1 'polypeptide(L)'
;MLDAFTEFAQTYYYPLIVLMALFGLCFFKHKKIFLAALFLSALTVQAVKPLYNEPRPCAGAPFCPESEGFPSAHAAAAGVFVIASIGSPAFVFAAPFSVLLAYSRVCAGVHSVEQVFAGYALGLMVYGLLWAFLHKHATHGLVVKHKLLE
;
A
#
# COMPACT_ATOMS: atom_id res chain seq x y z
N MET A 1 20.47 13.44 1.19
CA MET A 1 19.23 13.36 0.38
C MET A 1 18.33 12.22 0.85
N LEU A 2 18.88 11.00 1.02
CA LEU A 2 18.12 9.87 1.53
C LEU A 2 17.61 10.08 2.97
N ASP A 3 18.44 10.65 3.85
CA ASP A 3 18.05 10.91 5.25
C ASP A 3 16.87 11.89 5.34
N ALA A 4 16.95 13.01 4.62
CA ALA A 4 15.85 13.98 4.53
C ALA A 4 14.56 13.36 3.97
N PHE A 5 14.66 12.47 2.97
CA PHE A 5 13.49 11.75 2.45
C PHE A 5 12.93 10.76 3.48
N THR A 6 13.79 10.06 4.22
CA THR A 6 13.37 9.11 5.24
C THR A 6 12.63 9.81 6.39
N GLU A 7 13.17 10.93 6.86
CA GLU A 7 12.53 11.77 7.87
C GLU A 7 11.22 12.33 7.36
N PHE A 8 11.20 12.84 6.12
CA PHE A 8 9.96 13.31 5.49
C PHE A 8 8.88 12.21 5.44
N ALA A 9 9.24 11.00 5.00
CA ALA A 9 8.31 9.88 4.89
C ALA A 9 7.81 9.38 6.26
N GLN A 10 8.59 9.56 7.33
CA GLN A 10 8.14 9.33 8.72
C GLN A 10 7.15 10.41 9.16
N THR A 11 7.58 11.66 9.13
CA THR A 11 6.88 12.80 9.74
C THR A 11 5.61 13.15 8.98
N TYR A 12 5.64 13.09 7.65
CA TYR A 12 4.53 13.51 6.78
C TYR A 12 3.79 12.32 6.16
N TYR A 13 3.74 11.18 6.85
CA TYR A 13 3.08 9.98 6.31
C TYR A 13 1.62 10.21 5.94
N TYR A 14 0.81 10.81 6.81
CA TYR A 14 -0.62 11.03 6.51
C TYR A 14 -0.83 12.02 5.34
N PRO A 15 -0.16 13.19 5.30
CA PRO A 15 -0.18 14.04 4.11
C PRO A 15 0.26 13.30 2.84
N LEU A 16 1.30 12.48 2.91
CA LEU A 16 1.79 11.69 1.77
C LEU A 16 0.72 10.73 1.24
N ILE A 17 0.00 10.04 2.13
CA ILE A 17 -1.12 9.15 1.77
C ILE A 17 -2.25 9.94 1.10
N VAL A 18 -2.57 11.13 1.59
CA VAL A 18 -3.56 12.01 0.96
C VAL A 18 -3.11 12.41 -0.44
N LEU A 19 -1.84 12.80 -0.61
CA LEU A 19 -1.29 13.14 -1.93
C LEU A 19 -1.29 11.96 -2.89
N MET A 20 -0.93 10.76 -2.42
CA MET A 20 -1.03 9.53 -3.20
C MET A 20 -2.47 9.24 -3.61
N ALA A 21 -3.43 9.45 -2.71
CA ALA A 21 -4.86 9.27 -2.99
C ALA A 21 -5.35 10.26 -4.08
N LEU A 22 -5.05 11.55 -3.92
CA LEU A 22 -5.39 12.59 -4.89
C LEU A 22 -4.74 12.33 -6.25
N PHE A 23 -3.46 11.98 -6.27
CA PHE A 23 -2.75 11.61 -7.49
C PHE A 23 -3.40 10.41 -8.18
N GLY A 24 -3.70 9.34 -7.45
CA GLY A 24 -4.38 8.17 -8.00
C GLY A 24 -5.79 8.50 -8.53
N LEU A 25 -6.51 9.40 -7.87
CA LEU A 25 -7.82 9.89 -8.35
C LEU A 25 -7.70 10.69 -9.65
N CYS A 26 -6.59 11.35 -9.91
CA CYS A 26 -6.36 12.06 -11.17
C CYS A 26 -5.96 11.08 -12.29
N PHE A 27 -5.06 10.14 -12.02
CA PHE A 27 -4.35 9.40 -13.08
C PHE A 27 -4.66 7.92 -13.23
N PHE A 28 -5.19 7.24 -12.19
CA PHE A 28 -5.39 5.80 -12.26
C PHE A 28 -6.70 5.43 -12.98
N LYS A 29 -6.68 4.31 -13.69
CA LYS A 29 -7.85 3.79 -14.44
C LYS A 29 -8.97 3.34 -13.51
N HIS A 30 -8.63 2.64 -12.42
CA HIS A 30 -9.59 2.02 -11.51
C HIS A 30 -9.62 2.70 -10.13
N LYS A 31 -9.96 3.99 -10.12
CA LYS A 31 -9.89 4.90 -8.96
C LYS A 31 -10.61 4.39 -7.71
N LYS A 32 -11.83 3.84 -7.87
CA LYS A 32 -12.63 3.32 -6.75
C LYS A 32 -11.98 2.09 -6.10
N ILE A 33 -11.44 1.18 -6.92
CA ILE A 33 -10.72 -0.01 -6.45
C ILE A 33 -9.46 0.40 -5.72
N PHE A 34 -8.73 1.39 -6.26
CA PHE A 34 -7.55 1.95 -5.60
C PHE A 34 -7.86 2.52 -4.20
N LEU A 35 -8.86 3.40 -4.07
CA LEU A 35 -9.23 3.96 -2.77
C LEU A 35 -9.68 2.89 -1.77
N ALA A 36 -10.51 1.94 -2.24
CA ALA A 36 -10.97 0.83 -1.41
C ALA A 36 -9.81 -0.08 -0.98
N ALA A 37 -8.85 -0.38 -1.87
CA ALA A 37 -7.67 -1.17 -1.54
C ALA A 37 -6.73 -0.43 -0.58
N LEU A 38 -6.57 0.90 -0.73
CA LEU A 38 -5.76 1.70 0.19
C LEU A 38 -6.36 1.66 1.60
N PHE A 39 -7.67 1.89 1.71
CA PHE A 39 -8.39 1.77 2.98
C PHE A 39 -8.32 0.36 3.57
N LEU A 40 -8.60 -0.67 2.77
CA LEU A 40 -8.59 -2.06 3.22
C LEU A 40 -7.18 -2.52 3.63
N SER A 41 -6.13 -2.08 2.93
CA SER A 41 -4.76 -2.36 3.31
C SER A 41 -4.41 -1.74 4.66
N ALA A 42 -4.84 -0.50 4.92
CA ALA A 42 -4.64 0.15 6.21
C ALA A 42 -5.34 -0.63 7.34
N LEU A 43 -6.61 -1.02 7.15
CA LEU A 43 -7.33 -1.85 8.12
C LEU A 43 -6.63 -3.20 8.36
N THR A 44 -6.19 -3.84 7.28
CA THR A 44 -5.52 -5.16 7.36
C THR A 44 -4.20 -5.05 8.10
N VAL A 45 -3.39 -4.03 7.83
CA VAL A 45 -2.13 -3.79 8.58
C VAL A 45 -2.42 -3.60 10.06
N GLN A 46 -3.41 -2.78 10.43
CA GLN A 46 -3.75 -2.55 11.83
C GLN A 46 -4.28 -3.81 12.52
N ALA A 47 -5.01 -4.67 11.81
CA ALA A 47 -5.48 -5.94 12.35
C ALA A 47 -4.34 -6.96 12.52
N VAL A 48 -3.35 -6.96 11.62
CA VAL A 48 -2.24 -7.93 11.62
C VAL A 48 -1.16 -7.59 12.64
N LYS A 49 -0.87 -6.30 12.85
CA LYS A 49 0.15 -5.83 13.79
C LYS A 49 0.13 -6.51 15.17
N PRO A 50 -0.99 -6.49 15.92
CA PRO A 50 -1.04 -7.10 17.25
C PRO A 50 -0.94 -8.63 17.22
N LEU A 51 -1.22 -9.28 16.08
CA LEU A 51 -1.12 -10.74 15.96
C LEU A 51 0.33 -11.22 15.92
N TYR A 52 1.21 -10.45 15.30
CA TYR A 52 2.63 -10.76 15.22
C TYR A 52 3.42 -10.16 16.38
N ASN A 53 2.99 -8.99 16.88
CA ASN A 53 3.65 -8.25 17.96
C ASN A 53 5.17 -8.15 17.79
N GLU A 54 5.61 -7.99 16.53
CA GLU A 54 7.01 -8.05 16.18
C GLU A 54 7.68 -6.70 16.50
N PRO A 55 8.80 -6.69 17.24
CA PRO A 55 9.49 -5.45 17.57
C PRO A 55 10.10 -4.78 16.32
N ARG A 56 10.26 -3.46 16.39
CA ARG A 56 11.01 -2.71 15.38
C ARG A 56 12.51 -2.86 15.60
N PRO A 57 13.35 -2.73 14.56
CA PRO A 57 14.80 -2.68 14.75
C PRO A 57 15.27 -1.52 15.65
N CYS A 58 14.51 -0.41 15.69
CA CYS A 58 14.79 0.74 16.55
C CYS A 58 14.25 0.61 17.99
N ALA A 59 13.70 -0.54 18.40
CA ALA A 59 13.02 -0.67 19.68
C ALA A 59 13.92 -0.22 20.85
N GLY A 60 13.39 0.65 21.71
CA GLY A 60 14.14 1.28 22.80
C GLY A 60 14.77 2.64 22.48
N ALA A 61 14.77 3.06 21.21
CA ALA A 61 15.23 4.40 20.84
C ALA A 61 14.10 5.46 20.95
N PRO A 62 14.40 6.72 21.36
CA PRO A 62 13.39 7.76 21.54
C PRO A 62 12.58 8.13 20.28
N PHE A 63 13.18 7.91 19.10
CA PHE A 63 12.53 8.20 17.81
C PHE A 63 11.69 7.03 17.27
N CYS A 64 11.70 5.88 17.97
CA CYS A 64 11.07 4.67 17.45
C CYS A 64 9.55 4.75 17.59
N PRO A 65 8.77 4.52 16.52
CA PRO A 65 7.32 4.52 16.62
C PRO A 65 6.83 3.43 17.59
N GLU A 66 5.84 3.77 18.42
CA GLU A 66 5.34 2.86 19.48
C GLU A 66 4.62 1.62 18.94
N SER A 67 4.05 1.70 17.73
CA SER A 67 3.37 0.56 17.09
C SER A 67 4.33 -0.55 16.68
N GLU A 68 3.80 -1.76 16.53
CA GLU A 68 4.53 -2.96 16.11
C GLU A 68 5.19 -2.80 14.74
N GLY A 69 6.29 -3.51 14.52
CA GLY A 69 7.09 -3.45 13.30
C GLY A 69 6.47 -4.19 12.11
N PHE A 70 5.86 -5.35 12.33
CA PHE A 70 5.31 -6.17 11.25
C PHE A 70 3.81 -5.98 11.07
N PRO A 71 3.29 -5.86 9.83
CA PRO A 71 3.99 -5.45 8.60
C PRO A 71 4.13 -3.91 8.52
N SER A 72 4.91 -3.43 7.57
CA SER A 72 5.06 -1.99 7.32
C SER A 72 3.85 -1.38 6.60
N ALA A 73 3.20 -0.39 7.22
CA ALA A 73 2.07 0.35 6.65
C ALA A 73 2.48 1.16 5.40
N HIS A 74 3.62 1.85 5.46
CA HIS A 74 4.19 2.60 4.33
C HIS A 74 4.42 1.69 3.12
N ALA A 75 5.01 0.52 3.35
CA ALA A 75 5.27 -0.45 2.28
C ALA A 75 3.96 -1.01 1.71
N ALA A 76 2.95 -1.27 2.53
CA ALA A 76 1.63 -1.71 2.06
C ALA A 76 0.94 -0.65 1.18
N ALA A 77 0.95 0.62 1.61
CA ALA A 77 0.44 1.71 0.78
C ALA A 77 1.22 1.86 -0.54
N ALA A 78 2.55 1.70 -0.49
CA ALA A 78 3.41 1.71 -1.68
C ALA A 78 3.05 0.57 -2.65
N GLY A 79 2.80 -0.64 -2.13
CA GLY A 79 2.34 -1.81 -2.90
C GLY A 79 1.02 -1.55 -3.59
N VAL A 80 0.00 -1.05 -2.86
CA VAL A 80 -1.29 -0.66 -3.45
C VAL A 80 -1.12 0.40 -4.54
N PHE A 81 -0.27 1.39 -4.31
CA PHE A 81 -0.07 2.50 -5.23
C PHE A 81 0.55 2.07 -6.56
N VAL A 82 1.58 1.23 -6.52
CA VAL A 82 2.25 0.77 -7.75
C VAL A 82 1.33 -0.11 -8.59
N ILE A 83 0.63 -1.08 -7.98
CA ILE A 83 -0.21 -2.01 -8.74
C ILE A 83 -1.43 -1.29 -9.32
N ALA A 84 -2.01 -0.33 -8.59
CA ALA A 84 -3.11 0.48 -9.08
C ALA A 84 -2.75 1.40 -10.25
N SER A 85 -1.47 1.74 -10.38
CA SER A 85 -0.95 2.58 -11.47
C SER A 85 -0.70 1.82 -12.77
N ILE A 86 -0.66 0.49 -12.75
CA ILE A 86 -0.44 -0.34 -13.94
C ILE A 86 -1.52 -0.05 -15.00
N GLY A 87 -1.09 0.15 -16.25
CA GLY A 87 -1.99 0.51 -17.35
C GLY A 87 -2.37 1.99 -17.39
N SER A 88 -1.72 2.84 -16.59
CA SER A 88 -1.79 4.31 -16.69
C SER A 88 -0.40 4.90 -16.97
N PRO A 89 -0.30 6.10 -17.58
CA PRO A 89 0.98 6.79 -17.75
C PRO A 89 1.70 7.09 -16.42
N ALA A 90 0.95 7.13 -15.32
CA ALA A 90 1.48 7.38 -13.99
C ALA A 90 2.39 6.27 -13.45
N PHE A 91 2.38 5.06 -14.04
CA PHE A 91 3.23 3.95 -13.62
C PHE A 91 4.73 4.32 -13.61
N VAL A 92 5.18 5.12 -14.59
CA VAL A 92 6.57 5.58 -14.70
C VAL A 92 7.03 6.37 -13.46
N PHE A 93 6.12 7.08 -12.80
CA PHE A 93 6.40 7.79 -11.56
C PHE A 93 6.09 6.94 -10.32
N ALA A 94 4.98 6.19 -10.35
CA ALA A 94 4.51 5.43 -9.22
C ALA A 94 5.44 4.26 -8.87
N ALA A 95 6.05 3.59 -9.85
CA ALA A 95 6.97 2.49 -9.61
C ALA A 95 8.24 2.92 -8.85
N PRO A 96 9.06 3.88 -9.31
CA PRO A 96 10.24 4.31 -8.57
C PRO A 96 9.88 4.95 -7.22
N PHE A 97 8.81 5.75 -7.16
CA PHE A 97 8.34 6.34 -5.90
C PHE A 97 7.96 5.28 -4.87
N SER A 98 7.23 4.23 -5.29
CA SER A 98 6.80 3.14 -4.43
C SER A 98 8.00 2.38 -3.85
N VAL A 99 9.01 2.08 -4.67
CA VAL A 99 10.26 1.45 -4.21
C VAL A 99 11.01 2.35 -3.23
N LEU A 100 11.15 3.64 -3.54
CA LEU A 100 11.81 4.61 -2.66
C LEU A 100 11.09 4.73 -1.31
N LEU A 101 9.76 4.83 -1.31
CA LEU A 101 8.96 4.91 -0.09
C LEU A 101 9.15 3.67 0.80
N ALA A 102 9.11 2.47 0.21
CA ALA A 102 9.34 1.22 0.93
C ALA A 102 10.78 1.15 1.48
N TYR A 103 11.77 1.44 0.63
CA TYR A 103 13.19 1.39 0.99
C TYR A 103 13.56 2.41 2.08
N SER A 104 12.93 3.59 2.09
CA SER A 104 13.17 4.61 3.11
C SER A 104 12.91 4.12 4.54
N ARG A 105 12.05 3.11 4.71
CA ARG A 105 11.74 2.53 6.03
C ARG A 105 12.87 1.68 6.58
N VAL A 106 13.58 0.98 5.69
CA VAL A 106 14.78 0.21 6.04
C VAL A 106 15.93 1.17 6.37
N CYS A 107 16.14 2.20 5.54
CA CYS A 107 17.18 3.20 5.75
C CYS A 107 17.00 4.01 7.04
N ALA A 108 15.76 4.30 7.43
CA ALA A 108 15.46 4.94 8.70
C ALA A 108 15.65 4.03 9.93
N GLY A 109 15.94 2.74 9.73
CA GLY A 109 16.12 1.77 10.82
C GLY A 109 14.85 1.44 11.60
N VAL A 110 13.67 1.83 11.11
CA VAL A 110 12.39 1.60 11.82
C VAL A 110 11.66 0.33 11.41
N HIS A 111 12.12 -0.30 10.33
CA HIS A 111 11.61 -1.58 9.84
C HIS A 111 12.75 -2.42 9.29
N SER A 112 12.66 -3.74 9.46
CA SER A 112 13.54 -4.69 8.78
C SER A 112 13.14 -4.85 7.30
N VAL A 113 13.99 -5.50 6.50
CA VAL A 113 13.70 -5.80 5.10
C VAL A 113 12.48 -6.71 4.98
N GLU A 114 12.35 -7.70 5.88
CA GLU A 114 11.23 -8.64 5.92
C GLU A 114 9.91 -7.93 6.23
N GLN A 115 9.90 -7.02 7.21
CA GLN A 115 8.73 -6.22 7.57
C GLN A 115 8.25 -5.32 6.41
N VAL A 116 9.20 -4.76 5.65
CA VAL A 116 8.92 -3.97 4.46
C VAL A 116 8.40 -4.84 3.32
N PHE A 117 9.05 -5.97 3.04
CA PHE A 117 8.64 -6.89 1.98
C PHE A 117 7.22 -7.44 2.24
N ALA A 118 6.94 -7.86 3.47
CA ALA A 118 5.62 -8.35 3.86
C ALA A 118 4.54 -7.27 3.70
N GLY A 119 4.82 -6.03 4.12
CA GLY A 119 3.91 -4.90 3.90
C GLY A 119 3.66 -4.67 2.41
N TYR A 120 4.71 -4.61 1.60
CA TYR A 120 4.61 -4.40 0.16
C TYR A 120 3.77 -5.48 -0.53
N ALA A 121 4.06 -6.75 -0.24
CA ALA A 121 3.32 -7.89 -0.74
C ALA A 121 1.86 -7.87 -0.31
N LEU A 122 1.58 -7.50 0.95
CA LEU A 122 0.21 -7.34 1.45
C LEU A 122 -0.56 -6.31 0.63
N GLY A 123 0.03 -5.15 0.34
CA GLY A 123 -0.60 -4.11 -0.48
C GLY A 123 -0.94 -4.59 -1.89
N LEU A 124 0.00 -5.28 -2.55
CA LEU A 124 -0.22 -5.90 -3.86
C LEU A 124 -1.37 -6.92 -3.80
N MET A 125 -1.36 -7.78 -2.79
CA MET A 125 -2.35 -8.84 -2.61
C MET A 125 -3.76 -8.27 -2.34
N VAL A 126 -3.89 -7.28 -1.46
CA VAL A 126 -5.17 -6.63 -1.14
C VAL A 126 -5.79 -6.03 -2.41
N TYR A 127 -5.02 -5.28 -3.19
CA TYR A 127 -5.52 -4.72 -4.44
C TYR A 127 -5.90 -5.82 -5.44
N GLY A 128 -5.01 -6.80 -5.64
CA GLY A 128 -5.23 -7.90 -6.60
C GLY A 128 -6.47 -8.73 -6.29
N LEU A 129 -6.66 -9.10 -5.02
CA LEU A 129 -7.83 -9.84 -4.56
C LEU A 129 -9.12 -9.01 -4.72
N LEU A 130 -9.09 -7.74 -4.34
CA LEU A 130 -10.24 -6.86 -4.50
C LEU A 130 -10.62 -6.68 -5.97
N TRP A 131 -9.62 -6.46 -6.83
CA TRP A 131 -9.83 -6.35 -8.27
C TRP A 131 -10.42 -7.63 -8.86
N ALA A 132 -9.85 -8.79 -8.53
CA ALA A 132 -10.32 -10.09 -9.01
C ALA A 132 -11.77 -10.39 -8.56
N PHE A 133 -12.08 -10.11 -7.29
CA PHE A 133 -13.43 -10.26 -6.73
C PHE A 133 -14.44 -9.39 -7.50
N LEU A 134 -14.15 -8.10 -7.64
CA LEU A 134 -15.05 -7.16 -8.33
C LEU A 134 -15.18 -7.47 -9.83
N HIS A 135 -14.10 -7.88 -10.49
CA HIS A 135 -14.13 -8.25 -11.91
C HIS A 135 -15.00 -9.50 -12.15
N LYS A 136 -14.88 -10.51 -11.28
CA LYS A 136 -15.72 -11.72 -11.33
C LYS A 136 -17.20 -11.39 -11.14
N HIS A 137 -17.55 -10.51 -10.20
CA HIS A 137 -18.94 -10.13 -9.98
C HIS A 137 -19.51 -9.24 -11.10
N ALA A 138 -18.71 -8.34 -11.67
CA ALA A 138 -19.13 -7.49 -12.79
C ALA A 138 -19.40 -8.32 -14.06
N THR A 139 -18.53 -9.28 -14.37
CA THR A 139 -18.71 -10.18 -15.52
C THR A 139 -19.93 -11.08 -15.35
N HIS A 140 -20.11 -11.68 -14.17
CA HIS A 140 -21.30 -12.47 -13.87
C HIS A 140 -22.61 -11.65 -14.01
N GLY A 141 -22.62 -10.41 -13.50
CA GLY A 141 -23.77 -9.51 -13.63
C GLY A 141 -24.08 -9.14 -15.08
N LEU A 142 -23.07 -8.95 -15.93
CA LEU A 142 -23.26 -8.68 -17.35
C LEU A 142 -23.83 -9.89 -18.10
N VAL A 143 -23.34 -11.09 -17.80
CA VAL A 143 -23.80 -12.35 -18.42
C VAL A 143 -25.26 -12.61 -18.09
N VAL A 144 -25.66 -12.46 -16.82
CA VAL A 144 -27.07 -12.59 -16.39
C VAL A 144 -27.95 -11.51 -17.03
N LYS A 145 -27.49 -10.25 -17.03
CA LYS A 145 -28.26 -9.12 -17.60
C LYS A 145 -28.55 -9.31 -19.10
N HIS A 146 -27.63 -9.93 -19.84
CA HIS A 146 -27.75 -10.12 -21.29
C HIS A 146 -28.21 -11.54 -21.68
N LYS A 147 -28.65 -12.38 -20.73
CA LYS A 147 -29.10 -13.77 -20.97
C LYS A 147 -28.10 -14.60 -21.83
N LEU A 148 -26.81 -14.42 -21.59
CA LEU A 148 -25.77 -15.14 -22.35
C LEU A 148 -25.48 -16.56 -21.79
N LEU A 149 -26.18 -16.95 -20.72
CA LEU A 149 -26.27 -18.32 -20.23
C LEU A 149 -27.74 -18.73 -20.34
N GLU A 150 -28.08 -19.38 -21.45
CA GLU A 150 -29.26 -20.24 -21.59
C GLU A 150 -28.79 -21.70 -21.58
#